data_AF-A0A6N9R4E9-F1
#
_entry.id   AF-A0A6N9R4E9-F1
#
_cell.length_a   1.000
_cell.length_b   1.000
_cell.length_c   1.000
_cell.angle_alpha   90.00
_cell.angle_beta   90.00
_cell.angle_gamma   90.00
#
_symmetry.space_group_name_H-M   'P 1'
#
loop_
_entity.id
_entity.type
_entity.pdbx_description
1 polymer ?
#
loop_
_entity_poly.entity_id
_entity_poly.type
_entity_poly.pdbx_seq_one_letter_code
_entity_poly.pdbx_strand_id
1 'polypeptide(L)'
;MNHRRFSALVFGTVLPFVLCVPTEAAAAKSEVKGAAILDHACGKVAVKQMGLVHAGKMDDANKLSTKEMQDQWKAMAAKDRTMMAGMMKDMSQTEGEYSADVKSNGLLVVDGAAATLTVKKTTKDKNGTSTSTTTQSFKIDGGQCMITR
;
A
#
# COMPACT_ATOMS: atom_id res chain seq x y z
N MET A 1 -29.61 -67.55 36.06
CA MET A 1 -28.29 -67.81 36.65
C MET A 1 -27.24 -67.50 35.60
N ASN A 2 -26.29 -66.64 35.97
CA ASN A 2 -25.04 -66.24 35.31
C ASN A 2 -24.56 -67.11 34.13
N HIS A 3 -24.15 -66.48 33.02
CA HIS A 3 -22.74 -66.11 32.85
C HIS A 3 -22.50 -65.17 31.67
N ARG A 4 -22.00 -63.98 32.04
CA ARG A 4 -21.31 -62.99 31.22
C ARG A 4 -20.16 -63.62 30.43
N ARG A 5 -19.98 -63.23 29.17
CA ARG A 5 -18.66 -63.17 28.52
C ARG A 5 -18.53 -61.85 27.75
N PHE A 6 -17.67 -61.00 28.29
CA PHE A 6 -17.22 -59.73 27.72
C PHE A 6 -16.36 -60.04 26.49
N SER A 7 -16.78 -59.56 25.31
CA SER A 7 -15.90 -59.47 24.15
C SER A 7 -15.00 -58.24 24.30
N ALA A 8 -13.75 -58.47 24.66
CA ALA A 8 -12.68 -57.49 24.52
C ALA A 8 -12.24 -57.48 23.04
N LEU A 9 -12.59 -56.43 22.30
CA LEU A 9 -12.04 -56.17 20.97
C LEU A 9 -10.85 -55.23 21.10
N VAL A 10 -9.74 -55.75 20.60
CA VAL A 10 -8.37 -55.25 20.68
C VAL A 10 -8.20 -53.99 19.84
N PHE A 11 -7.46 -53.04 20.39
CA PHE A 11 -6.90 -51.84 19.76
C PHE A 11 -6.09 -52.19 18.49
N GLY A 12 -6.27 -51.42 17.42
CA GLY A 12 -5.40 -51.48 16.25
C GLY A 12 -5.66 -50.37 15.24
N THR A 13 -4.86 -49.29 15.33
CA THR A 13 -4.13 -48.62 14.21
C THR A 13 -4.86 -48.44 12.87
N VAL A 14 -5.04 -47.26 12.24
CA VAL A 14 -4.13 -46.13 12.00
C VAL A 14 -5.02 -44.93 11.60
N LEU A 15 -4.91 -43.79 12.29
CA LEU A 15 -5.40 -42.52 11.76
C LEU A 15 -4.40 -42.05 10.67
N PRO A 16 -4.80 -41.83 9.41
CA PRO A 16 -3.95 -41.05 8.52
C PRO A 16 -4.01 -39.61 9.02
N PHE A 17 -2.95 -39.20 9.73
CA PHE A 17 -2.58 -37.79 9.86
C PHE A 17 -2.34 -37.30 8.43
N VAL A 18 -3.41 -36.83 7.78
CA VAL A 18 -3.30 -35.98 6.60
C VAL A 18 -2.61 -34.72 7.12
N LEU A 19 -1.30 -34.66 6.91
CA LEU A 19 -0.51 -33.45 7.05
C LEU A 19 -1.16 -32.41 6.14
N CYS A 20 -2.04 -31.61 6.73
CA CYS A 20 -2.54 -30.39 6.14
C CYS A 20 -1.35 -29.45 6.13
N VAL A 21 -0.49 -29.58 5.12
CA VAL A 21 0.54 -28.60 4.83
C VAL A 21 -0.21 -27.30 4.57
N PRO A 22 -0.05 -26.25 5.39
CA PRO A 22 -0.59 -24.96 5.03
C PRO A 22 0.15 -24.58 3.74
N THR A 23 -0.55 -24.70 2.63
CA THR A 23 -0.12 -24.09 1.38
C THR A 23 -0.28 -22.60 1.67
N GLU A 24 0.79 -21.91 2.02
CA GLU A 24 0.85 -20.46 1.95
C GLU A 24 0.52 -20.11 0.50
N ALA A 25 -0.75 -19.87 0.23
CA ALA A 25 -1.20 -19.26 -0.99
C ALA A 25 -0.51 -17.90 -1.01
N ALA A 26 0.60 -17.81 -1.75
CA ALA A 26 1.18 -16.54 -2.11
C ALA A 26 0.03 -15.68 -2.62
N ALA A 27 -0.35 -14.66 -1.86
CA ALA A 27 -1.47 -13.81 -2.18
C ALA A 27 -1.23 -13.27 -3.58
N ALA A 28 -2.10 -13.64 -4.54
CA ALA A 28 -1.88 -13.29 -5.92
C ALA A 28 -1.77 -11.76 -6.04
N LYS A 29 -0.71 -11.31 -6.70
CA LYS A 29 -0.51 -9.91 -7.05
C LYS A 29 -1.77 -9.38 -7.73
N SER A 30 -2.33 -8.30 -7.20
CA SER A 30 -3.55 -7.69 -7.74
C SER A 30 -3.28 -6.31 -8.31
N GLU A 31 -3.99 -5.97 -9.38
CA GLU A 31 -3.92 -4.66 -10.03
C GLU A 31 -5.25 -3.93 -9.89
N VAL A 32 -5.20 -2.69 -9.45
CA VAL A 32 -6.34 -1.77 -9.38
C VAL A 32 -6.06 -0.60 -10.32
N LYS A 33 -7.03 -0.27 -11.17
CA LYS A 33 -6.91 0.75 -12.21
C LYS A 33 -8.05 1.75 -12.13
N GLY A 34 -7.77 2.96 -12.61
CA GLY A 34 -8.76 4.01 -12.76
C GLY A 34 -9.42 4.43 -11.45
N ALA A 35 -10.74 4.72 -11.50
CA ALA A 35 -11.47 5.24 -10.35
C ALA A 35 -11.43 4.32 -9.11
N ALA A 36 -11.32 3.00 -9.31
CA ALA A 36 -11.26 2.02 -8.23
C ALA A 36 -10.01 2.21 -7.34
N ILE A 37 -8.94 2.84 -7.85
CA ILE A 37 -7.78 3.19 -7.02
C ILE A 37 -8.18 4.17 -5.92
N LEU A 38 -9.09 5.11 -6.22
CA LEU A 38 -9.52 6.13 -5.26
C LEU A 38 -10.45 5.57 -4.18
N ASP A 39 -11.03 4.38 -4.39
CA ASP A 39 -11.78 3.66 -3.35
C ASP A 39 -10.85 2.84 -2.43
N HIS A 40 -9.68 2.46 -2.95
CA HIS A 40 -8.65 1.71 -2.22
C HIS A 40 -7.97 2.56 -1.15
N ALA A 41 -7.65 1.96 0.01
CA ALA A 41 -7.01 2.64 1.14
C ALA A 41 -5.71 3.37 0.73
N CYS A 42 -4.84 2.70 -0.04
CA CYS A 42 -3.61 3.30 -0.55
C CYS A 42 -3.84 4.48 -1.51
N GLY A 43 -4.84 4.42 -2.39
CA GLY A 43 -5.13 5.54 -3.29
C GLY A 43 -5.66 6.76 -2.54
N LYS A 44 -6.51 6.55 -1.53
CA LYS A 44 -6.97 7.63 -0.63
C LYS A 44 -5.80 8.28 0.12
N VAL A 45 -4.88 7.45 0.63
CA VAL A 45 -3.67 7.94 1.33
C VAL A 45 -2.77 8.73 0.39
N ALA A 46 -2.56 8.25 -0.83
CA ALA A 46 -1.74 8.92 -1.84
C ALA A 46 -2.27 10.32 -2.17
N VAL A 47 -3.57 10.41 -2.47
CA VAL A 47 -4.24 11.66 -2.81
C VAL A 47 -4.21 12.64 -1.65
N LYS A 48 -4.53 12.18 -0.45
CA LYS A 48 -4.50 13.01 0.75
C LYS A 48 -3.10 13.53 1.06
N GLN A 49 -2.07 12.69 0.93
CA GLN A 49 -0.69 13.11 1.16
C GLN A 49 -0.28 14.19 0.16
N MET A 50 -0.57 14.01 -1.14
CA MET A 50 -0.29 15.02 -2.16
C MET A 50 -0.99 16.35 -1.84
N GLY A 51 -2.27 16.31 -1.46
CA GLY A 51 -3.02 17.49 -1.03
C GLY A 51 -2.43 18.21 0.18
N LEU A 52 -1.97 17.46 1.18
CA LEU A 52 -1.30 18.03 2.37
C LEU A 52 0.05 18.67 2.02
N VAL A 53 0.84 18.03 1.15
CA VAL A 53 2.11 18.57 0.66
C VAL A 53 1.87 19.90 -0.08
N HIS A 54 0.89 19.93 -0.99
CA HIS A 54 0.52 21.14 -1.73
C HIS A 54 0.02 22.27 -0.82
N ALA A 55 -0.69 21.92 0.25
CA ALA A 55 -1.09 22.88 1.28
C ALA A 55 0.08 23.38 2.15
N GLY A 56 1.30 22.89 1.96
CA GLY A 56 2.47 23.20 2.79
C GLY A 56 2.44 22.52 4.16
N LYS A 57 1.58 21.53 4.37
CA LYS A 57 1.39 20.81 5.64
C LYS A 57 2.21 19.52 5.66
N MET A 58 3.51 19.63 5.43
CA MET A 58 4.40 18.47 5.29
C MET A 58 4.46 17.58 6.55
N ASP A 59 4.37 18.17 7.75
CA ASP A 59 4.31 17.39 8.99
C ASP A 59 3.02 16.56 9.11
N ASP A 60 1.89 17.06 8.59
CA ASP A 60 0.64 16.29 8.55
C ASP A 60 0.67 15.24 7.44
N ALA A 61 1.26 15.56 6.28
CA ALA A 61 1.48 14.61 5.19
C ALA A 61 2.33 13.43 5.68
N ASN A 62 3.37 13.71 6.46
CA ASN A 62 4.27 12.70 6.98
C ASN A 62 3.61 11.78 8.03
N LYS A 63 2.51 12.17 8.69
CA LYS A 63 1.76 11.24 9.56
C LYS A 63 1.13 10.07 8.80
N LEU A 64 1.02 10.17 7.47
CA LEU A 64 0.53 9.10 6.60
C LEU A 64 1.63 8.11 6.19
N SER A 65 2.89 8.38 6.55
CA SER A 65 4.02 7.51 6.29
C SER A 65 4.25 6.52 7.44
N THR A 66 5.06 5.50 7.20
CA THR A 66 5.48 4.57 8.25
C THR A 66 6.24 5.28 9.37
N LYS A 67 6.30 4.67 10.55
CA LYS A 67 7.07 5.21 11.68
C LYS A 67 8.54 5.47 11.31
N GLU A 68 9.14 4.59 10.52
CA GLU A 68 10.49 4.79 10.01
C GLU A 68 10.62 6.09 9.22
N MET A 69 9.71 6.34 8.28
CA MET A 69 9.70 7.59 7.49
C MET A 69 9.44 8.82 8.35
N GLN A 70 8.55 8.68 9.34
CA GLN A 70 8.31 9.74 10.31
C GLN A 70 9.55 10.10 11.12
N ASP A 71 10.30 9.09 11.56
CA ASP A 71 11.50 9.27 12.36
C ASP A 71 12.65 9.83 11.50
N GLN A 72 12.79 9.38 10.24
CA GLN A 72 13.73 9.97 9.28
C GLN A 72 13.43 11.45 9.02
N TRP A 73 12.16 11.82 8.82
CA TRP A 73 11.76 13.22 8.69
C TRP A 73 12.15 14.03 9.93
N LYS A 74 11.84 13.54 11.13
CA LYS A 74 12.15 14.23 12.39
C LYS A 74 13.66 14.36 12.64
N ALA A 75 14.45 13.39 12.18
CA ALA A 75 15.90 13.40 12.30
C ALA A 75 16.57 14.45 11.40
N MET A 76 15.89 14.92 10.34
CA MET A 76 16.42 15.99 9.50
C MET A 76 16.47 17.33 10.25
N ALA A 77 17.54 18.09 9.98
CA ALA A 77 17.68 19.44 10.51
C ALA A 77 16.50 20.31 10.08
N ALA A 78 16.06 21.22 10.96
CA ALA A 78 14.87 22.05 10.71
C ALA A 78 14.99 22.89 9.42
N LYS A 79 16.22 23.32 9.07
CA LYS A 79 16.50 24.04 7.82
C LYS A 79 16.25 23.15 6.59
N ASP A 80 16.72 21.91 6.62
CA ASP A 80 16.58 20.97 5.51
C ASP A 80 15.12 20.54 5.34
N ARG A 81 14.41 20.29 6.46
CA ARG A 81 12.96 20.05 6.43
C ARG A 81 12.20 21.20 5.79
N THR A 82 12.50 22.45 6.18
CA THR A 82 11.83 23.62 5.60
C THR A 82 12.10 23.74 4.10
N MET A 83 13.35 23.55 3.68
CA MET A 83 13.73 23.61 2.27
C MET A 83 13.03 22.50 1.45
N MET A 84 13.07 21.26 1.93
CA MET A 84 12.43 20.13 1.27
C MET A 84 10.91 20.28 1.23
N ALA A 85 10.27 20.71 2.31
CA ALA A 85 8.84 20.96 2.35
C ALA A 85 8.42 22.04 1.35
N GLY A 86 9.19 23.12 1.24
CA GLY A 86 8.98 24.17 0.24
C GLY A 86 9.07 23.63 -1.18
N MET A 87 10.15 22.91 -1.49
CA MET A 87 10.34 22.30 -2.82
C MET A 87 9.22 21.30 -3.15
N MET A 88 8.85 20.43 -2.22
CA MET A 88 7.77 19.46 -2.44
C MET A 88 6.44 20.15 -2.65
N LYS A 89 6.14 21.21 -1.90
CA LYS A 89 4.94 22.02 -2.09
C LYS A 89 4.89 22.59 -3.51
N ASP A 90 5.97 23.23 -3.95
CA ASP A 90 6.03 23.90 -5.25
C ASP A 90 5.92 22.93 -6.43
N MET A 91 6.39 21.69 -6.26
CA MET A 91 6.28 20.64 -7.29
C MET A 91 5.01 19.79 -7.18
N SER A 92 4.26 19.89 -6.08
CA SER A 92 3.09 19.05 -5.83
C SER A 92 1.84 19.58 -6.52
N GLN A 93 0.99 18.63 -6.89
CA GLN A 93 -0.32 18.91 -7.46
C GLN A 93 -1.37 19.08 -6.35
N THR A 94 -2.46 19.76 -6.66
CA THR A 94 -3.62 19.76 -5.74
C THR A 94 -4.20 18.36 -5.59
N GLU A 95 -4.95 18.13 -4.51
CA GLU A 95 -5.66 16.87 -4.27
C GLU A 95 -6.56 16.48 -5.46
N GLY A 96 -7.28 17.46 -6.02
CA GLY A 96 -8.18 17.24 -7.15
C GLY A 96 -7.46 16.90 -8.45
N GLU A 97 -6.38 17.63 -8.77
CA GLU A 97 -5.56 17.35 -9.96
C GLU A 97 -4.91 15.97 -9.87
N TYR A 98 -4.33 15.64 -8.72
CA TYR A 98 -3.69 14.34 -8.54
C TYR A 98 -4.72 13.19 -8.55
N SER A 99 -5.92 13.41 -7.99
CA SER A 99 -7.03 12.44 -8.10
C SER A 99 -7.42 12.18 -9.55
N ALA A 100 -7.51 13.24 -10.36
CA ALA A 100 -7.81 13.12 -11.79
C ALA A 100 -6.70 12.36 -12.55
N ASP A 101 -5.44 12.64 -12.23
CA ASP A 101 -4.29 11.95 -12.81
C ASP A 101 -4.24 10.47 -12.40
N VAL A 102 -4.51 10.14 -11.13
CA VAL A 102 -4.64 8.75 -10.66
C VAL A 102 -5.79 8.03 -11.36
N LYS A 103 -6.96 8.67 -11.50
CA LYS A 103 -8.11 8.07 -12.18
C LYS A 103 -7.85 7.83 -13.67
N SER A 104 -7.07 8.68 -14.33
CA SER A 104 -6.86 8.60 -15.77
C SER A 104 -5.66 7.72 -16.12
N ASN A 105 -4.60 7.76 -15.30
CA ASN A 105 -3.29 7.22 -15.64
C ASN A 105 -2.67 6.37 -14.52
N GLY A 106 -3.42 6.08 -13.46
CA GLY A 106 -2.95 5.35 -12.30
C GLY A 106 -3.01 3.83 -12.49
N LEU A 107 -2.00 3.16 -11.92
CA LEU A 107 -1.94 1.73 -11.71
C LEU A 107 -1.50 1.49 -10.26
N LEU A 108 -2.37 0.91 -9.45
CA LEU A 108 -2.03 0.41 -8.13
C LEU A 108 -1.80 -1.10 -8.22
N VAL A 109 -0.63 -1.53 -7.78
CA VAL A 109 -0.25 -2.94 -7.68
C VAL A 109 -0.19 -3.28 -6.19
N VAL A 110 -0.89 -4.34 -5.77
CA VAL A 110 -0.85 -4.86 -4.40
C VAL A 110 -0.25 -6.26 -4.42
N ASP A 111 0.78 -6.48 -3.61
CA ASP A 111 1.52 -7.74 -3.48
C ASP A 111 1.69 -8.05 -1.99
N GLY A 112 0.79 -8.87 -1.46
CA GLY A 112 0.69 -9.16 -0.02
C GLY A 112 0.57 -7.88 0.82
N ALA A 113 1.58 -7.62 1.66
CA ALA A 113 1.64 -6.46 2.55
C ALA A 113 2.30 -5.21 1.90
N ALA A 114 2.65 -5.27 0.62
CA ALA A 114 3.23 -4.16 -0.12
C ALA A 114 2.26 -3.67 -1.20
N ALA A 115 2.30 -2.37 -1.48
CA ALA A 115 1.63 -1.83 -2.64
C ALA A 115 2.47 -0.75 -3.33
N THR A 116 2.23 -0.54 -4.62
CA THR A 116 2.89 0.48 -5.43
C THR A 116 1.89 1.14 -6.34
N LEU A 117 1.72 2.46 -6.19
CA LEU A 117 0.96 3.30 -7.11
C LEU A 117 1.92 3.91 -8.11
N THR A 118 1.61 3.77 -9.39
CA THR A 118 2.30 4.45 -10.49
C THR A 118 1.32 5.31 -11.26
N VAL A 119 1.65 6.58 -11.48
CA VAL A 119 0.87 7.53 -12.26
C VAL A 119 1.74 8.03 -13.41
N LYS A 120 1.33 7.76 -14.66
CA LYS A 120 2.09 8.14 -15.86
C LYS A 120 1.39 9.26 -16.61
N LYS A 121 1.97 10.47 -16.60
CA LYS A 121 1.42 11.63 -17.30
C LYS A 121 2.20 11.89 -18.58
N THR A 122 1.55 11.72 -19.72
CA THR A 122 2.11 12.08 -21.02
C THR A 122 1.56 13.44 -21.43
N THR A 123 2.44 14.43 -21.55
CA THR A 123 2.14 15.76 -22.04
C THR A 123 2.70 15.89 -23.45
N LYS A 124 1.86 16.27 -24.41
CA LYS A 124 2.28 16.58 -25.78
C LYS A 124 2.15 18.07 -25.99
N ASP A 125 3.26 18.71 -26.34
CA ASP A 125 3.31 20.13 -26.68
C ASP A 125 3.96 20.34 -28.07
N LYS A 126 4.18 21.60 -28.43
CA LYS A 126 4.75 21.98 -29.74
C LYS A 126 6.19 21.49 -29.93
N ASN A 127 6.90 21.17 -28.85
CA ASN A 127 8.31 20.76 -28.84
C ASN A 127 8.49 19.25 -28.71
N GLY A 128 7.42 18.49 -28.45
CA GLY A 128 7.47 17.03 -28.42
C GLY A 128 6.48 16.40 -27.47
N THR A 129 6.74 15.13 -27.15
CA THR A 129 5.98 14.38 -26.15
C THR A 129 6.88 14.12 -24.96
N SER A 130 6.48 14.61 -23.79
CA SER A 130 7.14 14.37 -22.51
C SER A 130 6.30 13.43 -21.67
N THR A 131 6.92 12.45 -21.03
CA THR A 131 6.22 11.57 -20.07
C THR A 131 6.85 11.73 -18.69
N SER A 132 6.04 12.12 -17.71
CA SER A 132 6.39 12.09 -16.30
C SER A 132 5.80 10.85 -15.66
N THR A 133 6.55 10.20 -14.78
CA THR A 133 6.07 9.05 -14.01
C THR A 133 6.29 9.33 -12.53
N THR A 134 5.21 9.32 -11.76
CA THR A 134 5.24 9.40 -10.30
C THR A 134 4.98 8.01 -9.75
N THR A 135 5.84 7.56 -8.84
CA THR A 135 5.69 6.27 -8.15
C THR A 135 5.66 6.50 -6.65
N GLN A 136 4.74 5.81 -5.98
CA GLN A 136 4.64 5.82 -4.53
C GLN A 136 4.47 4.40 -4.01
N SER A 137 5.25 4.06 -2.98
CA SER A 137 5.26 2.75 -2.35
C SER A 137 4.57 2.80 -0.99
N PHE A 138 3.92 1.69 -0.64
CA PHE A 138 3.19 1.56 0.59
C PHE A 138 3.44 0.22 1.28
N LYS A 139 3.30 0.25 2.60
CA LYS A 139 3.08 -0.93 3.44
C LYS A 139 1.61 -0.99 3.83
N ILE A 140 1.01 -2.17 3.72
CA ILE A 140 -0.35 -2.48 4.17
C ILE A 140 -0.23 -3.27 5.49
N ASP A 141 -0.88 -2.78 6.53
CA ASP A 141 -0.93 -3.41 7.85
C ASP A 141 -2.34 -3.28 8.43
N GLY A 142 -3.02 -4.41 8.67
CA GLY A 142 -4.39 -4.40 9.22
C GLY A 142 -5.43 -3.61 8.41
N GLY A 143 -5.25 -3.48 7.08
CA GLY A 143 -6.10 -2.65 6.21
C GLY A 143 -5.74 -1.17 6.18
N GLN A 144 -4.80 -0.73 7.02
CA GLN A 144 -4.18 0.60 6.92
C GLN A 144 -3.07 0.57 5.87
N CYS A 145 -3.05 1.59 5.02
CA CYS A 145 -1.99 1.79 4.05
C CYS A 145 -1.10 2.95 4.50
N MET A 146 0.21 2.73 4.55
CA MET A 146 1.19 3.71 5.01
C MET A 146 2.27 3.90 3.95
N ILE A 147 2.64 5.14 3.68
CA ILE A 147 3.66 5.47 2.69
C ILE A 147 5.03 5.04 3.20
N THR A 148 5.79 4.34 2.36
CA THR A 148 7.16 3.90 2.66
C THR A 148 8.21 4.57 1.78
N ARG A 149 7.84 5.04 0.58
CA ARG A 149 8.74 5.72 -0.36
C ARG A 149 7.98 6.48 -1.44
#